data_AF-A0A946DT98-F1
#
_entry.id   AF-A0A946DT98-F1
#
_cell.length_a   1.000
_cell.length_b   1.000
_cell.length_c   1.000
_cell.angle_alpha   90.00
_cell.angle_beta   90.00
_cell.angle_gamma   90.00
#
_symmetry.space_group_name_H-M   'P 1'
#
loop_
_entity.id
_entity.type
_entity.pdbx_description
1 polymer ?
#
loop_
_entity_poly.entity_id
_entity_poly.type
_entity_poly.pdbx_seq_one_letter_code
_entity_poly.pdbx_strand_id
1 'polypeptide(L)'
;MNDLVELLADCKEHGIQLNLAGDENLTIDAPAGVLTADLVDRFKLHKVGLLAALRTEADSTTPAANASVGDGGQELDQVDEEQTDDEPVETPQATCRCHKEQRWWRSTYGDHLICGVCHPPVSPNVLSEWVSDSPTNPE
;
A
#
# COMPACT_ATOMS: atom_id res chain seq x y z
N MET A 1 3.34 24.46 22.98
CA MET A 1 2.57 23.29 22.48
C MET A 1 1.93 23.53 21.10
N ASN A 2 2.14 24.68 20.43
CA ASN A 2 1.58 24.96 19.09
C ASN A 2 2.57 24.82 17.92
N ASP A 3 3.87 24.62 18.20
CA ASP A 3 4.91 24.57 17.16
C ASP A 3 4.63 23.53 16.06
N LEU A 4 4.02 22.40 16.42
CA LEU A 4 3.67 21.32 15.48
C LEU A 4 2.53 21.71 14.54
N VAL A 5 1.52 22.43 15.06
CA VAL A 5 0.35 22.86 14.28
C VAL A 5 0.74 23.99 13.34
N GLU A 6 1.57 24.92 13.81
CA GLU A 6 2.14 25.99 12.98
C GLU A 6 3.04 25.42 11.88
N LEU A 7 3.87 24.41 12.20
CA LEU A 7 4.71 23.73 11.20
C LEU A 7 3.87 23.02 10.13
N LEU A 8 2.77 22.35 10.51
CA LEU A 8 1.86 21.70 9.55
C LEU A 8 1.12 22.70 8.66
N ALA A 9 0.73 23.84 9.22
CA ALA A 9 0.11 24.92 8.46
C ALA A 9 1.08 25.52 7.44
N ASP A 10 2.31 25.83 7.88
CA ASP A 10 3.39 26.36 7.04
C ASP A 10 3.73 25.39 5.89
N CYS A 11 3.78 24.08 6.18
CA CYS A 11 3.94 23.05 5.16
C CYS A 11 2.86 23.12 4.08
N LYS A 12 1.58 23.24 4.48
CA LYS A 12 0.47 23.33 3.52
C LYS A 12 0.53 24.60 2.69
N GLU A 13 0.89 25.74 3.29
CA GLU A 13 1.05 27.01 2.55
C GLU A 13 2.17 26.93 1.51
N HIS A 14 3.25 26.20 1.83
CA HIS A 14 4.37 25.97 0.92
C HIS A 14 4.18 24.79 -0.05
N GLY A 15 3.02 24.13 -0.04
CA GLY A 15 2.72 22.98 -0.89
C GLY A 15 3.51 21.73 -0.54
N ILE A 16 4.01 21.63 0.69
CA ILE A 16 4.70 20.45 1.24
C ILE A 16 3.64 19.49 1.78
N GLN A 17 3.64 18.26 1.26
CA GLN A 17 2.83 17.17 1.77
C GLN A 17 3.66 16.21 2.61
N LEU A 18 3.16 15.89 3.81
CA LEU A 18 3.73 14.90 4.69
C LEU A 18 2.88 13.63 4.61
N ASN A 19 3.52 12.51 4.27
CA ASN A 19 2.87 11.21 4.13
C ASN A 19 3.55 10.17 5.03
N LEU A 20 2.79 9.20 5.51
CA LEU A 20 3.35 8.04 6.22
C LEU A 20 3.91 7.04 5.20
N ALA A 21 5.20 6.73 5.32
CA ALA A 21 5.83 5.62 4.61
C ALA A 21 5.95 4.41 5.57
N GLY A 22 4.82 3.74 5.79
CA GLY A 22 4.72 2.67 6.78
C GLY A 22 4.73 3.19 8.21
N ASP A 23 5.09 2.33 9.16
CA ASP A 23 4.89 2.62 10.58
C ASP A 23 5.80 3.71 11.14
N GLU A 24 7.07 3.78 10.73
CA GLU A 24 8.08 4.63 11.37
C GLU A 24 8.76 5.64 10.43
N ASN A 25 8.37 5.64 9.15
CA ASN A 25 8.94 6.57 8.17
C ASN A 25 7.93 7.65 7.77
N LEU A 26 8.47 8.83 7.57
CA LEU A 26 7.78 10.02 7.11
C LEU A 26 8.33 10.34 5.73
N THR A 27 7.48 10.34 4.72
CA THR A 27 7.81 10.83 3.37
C THR A 27 7.39 12.28 3.28
N ILE A 28 8.30 13.11 2.78
CA ILE A 28 8.06 14.52 2.55
C ILE A 28 8.05 14.73 1.04
N ASP A 29 6.88 15.06 0.51
CA ASP A 29 6.73 15.49 -0.88
C ASP A 29 6.75 17.02 -0.88
N ALA A 30 7.81 17.61 -1.44
CA ALA A 30 7.99 19.05 -1.48
C ALA A 30 8.44 19.48 -2.87
N PRO A 31 7.93 20.62 -3.39
CA PRO A 31 8.40 21.17 -4.65
C PRO A 31 9.88 21.58 -4.56
N ALA A 32 10.58 21.51 -5.69
CA ALA A 32 12.00 21.79 -5.76
C ALA A 32 12.32 23.22 -5.26
N GLY A 33 13.26 23.34 -4.32
CA GLY A 33 13.69 24.61 -3.74
C GLY A 33 12.96 25.05 -2.47
N VAL A 34 11.90 24.34 -2.06
CA VAL A 34 11.15 24.64 -0.82
C VAL A 34 11.69 23.86 0.38
N LEU A 35 12.27 22.68 0.15
CA LEU A 35 12.86 21.86 1.21
C LEU A 35 14.22 22.44 1.65
N THR A 36 14.22 23.31 2.65
CA THR A 36 15.43 23.87 3.25
C THR A 36 16.00 22.97 4.34
N ALA A 37 17.30 23.09 4.64
CA ALA A 37 17.94 22.33 5.70
C ALA A 37 17.32 22.61 7.09
N ASP A 38 16.87 23.85 7.32
CA ASP A 38 16.17 24.25 8.54
C ASP A 38 14.83 23.51 8.71
N LEU A 39 14.02 23.45 7.65
CA LEU A 39 12.77 22.69 7.64
C LEU A 39 13.01 21.20 7.91
N VAL A 40 14.04 20.61 7.32
CA VAL A 40 14.41 19.21 7.56
C VAL A 40 14.80 18.97 9.02
N ASP A 41 15.54 19.88 9.64
CA ASP A 41 15.91 19.76 11.06
C ASP A 41 14.68 19.87 11.98
N ARG A 42 13.76 20.79 11.68
CA ARG A 42 12.47 20.91 12.38
C ARG A 42 11.61 19.66 12.22
N PHE A 43 11.56 19.05 11.04
CA PHE A 43 10.85 17.78 10.83
C PHE A 43 11.46 16.63 11.63
N LYS A 44 12.79 16.57 11.75
CA LYS A 44 13.45 15.56 12.58
C LYS A 44 13.16 15.77 14.07
N LEU A 45 13.21 17.02 14.53
CA LEU A 45 12.92 17.38 15.92
C LEU A 45 11.49 16.98 16.32
N HIS A 46 10.54 17.16 15.39
CA HIS A 46 9.12 16.88 15.61
C HIS A 46 8.62 15.57 14.99
N LYS A 47 9.52 14.69 14.54
CA LYS A 47 9.18 13.47 13.79
C LYS A 47 8.12 12.62 14.51
N VAL A 48 8.30 12.39 15.81
CA VAL A 48 7.40 11.55 16.61
C VAL A 48 5.99 12.16 16.69
N GLY A 49 5.90 13.49 16.87
CA GLY A 49 4.63 14.20 16.90
C GLY A 49 3.92 14.21 15.54
N LEU A 50 4.68 14.35 14.45
CA LEU A 50 4.15 14.32 13.08
C LEU A 50 3.61 12.93 12.72
N LEU A 51 4.34 11.87 13.07
CA LEU A 51 3.87 10.49 12.87
C LEU A 51 2.58 10.22 13.66
N ALA A 52 2.48 10.66 14.92
CA ALA A 52 1.29 10.49 15.73
C ALA A 52 0.08 11.28 15.18
N ALA A 53 0.29 12.50 14.70
CA ALA A 53 -0.74 13.33 14.08
C ALA A 53 -1.25 12.69 12.78
N LEU A 54 -0.34 12.29 11.89
CA LEU A 54 -0.70 11.64 10.62
C LEU A 54 -1.41 10.29 10.83
N ARG A 55 -1.02 9.51 11.84
CA ARG A 55 -1.73 8.27 12.21
C ARG A 55 -3.16 8.56 12.67
N THR A 56 -3.35 9.61 13.46
CA THR A 56 -4.69 10.03 13.90
C THR A 56 -5.57 10.44 12.72
N GLU A 57 -5.00 11.15 11.73
CA GLU A 57 -5.72 11.52 10.50
C GLU A 57 -6.02 10.31 9.60
N ALA A 58 -5.10 9.34 9.50
CA ALA A 58 -5.30 8.10 8.76
C ALA A 58 -6.36 7.20 9.40
N ASP A 59 -6.36 7.09 10.72
CA ASP A 59 -7.37 6.35 11.50
C ASP A 59 -8.77 6.97 11.33
N SER A 60 -8.83 8.30 11.29
CA SER A 60 -10.07 9.06 11.04
C SER A 60 -10.62 8.91 9.61
N THR A 61 -9.84 8.35 8.67
CA THR A 61 -10.23 8.12 7.26
C THR A 61 -10.68 6.67 6.99
N THR A 62 -10.84 5.85 8.03
CA THR A 62 -11.47 4.52 7.89
C THR A 62 -12.93 4.59 8.37
N PRO A 63 -13.94 4.56 7.48
CA PRO A 63 -15.28 4.20 7.92
C PRO A 63 -15.23 2.76 8.44
N ALA A 64 -15.70 2.59 9.67
CA ALA A 64 -15.96 1.30 10.29
C ALA A 64 -16.75 0.36 9.35
N ALA A 65 -16.05 -0.50 8.63
CA ALA A 65 -16.48 -1.85 8.37
C ALA A 65 -15.65 -2.68 9.35
N ASN A 66 -16.18 -3.50 10.24
CA ASN A 66 -17.46 -4.17 10.27
C ASN A 66 -17.47 -4.93 11.60
N ALA A 67 -18.13 -4.37 12.62
CA ALA A 67 -18.55 -5.14 13.77
C ALA A 67 -19.58 -6.17 13.28
N SER A 68 -19.21 -7.44 13.28
CA SER A 68 -20.18 -8.54 13.16
C SER A 68 -19.74 -9.65 14.11
N VAL A 69 -19.96 -9.40 15.40
CA VAL A 69 -20.15 -10.48 16.37
C VAL A 69 -21.53 -11.05 16.09
N GLY A 70 -21.57 -12.05 15.19
CA GLY A 70 -22.73 -12.89 14.97
C GLY A 70 -22.67 -14.06 15.95
N ASP A 71 -23.34 -13.89 17.08
CA ASP A 71 -23.63 -14.92 18.07
C ASP A 71 -24.71 -15.88 17.54
N GLY A 72 -24.44 -17.18 17.65
CA GLY A 72 -25.47 -18.17 18.00
C GLY A 72 -26.41 -18.67 16.90
N GLY A 73 -25.99 -19.75 16.25
CA GLY A 73 -26.86 -20.92 16.06
C GLY A 73 -27.53 -21.07 14.70
N GLN A 74 -27.18 -22.15 14.00
CA GLN A 74 -28.16 -23.12 13.53
C GLN A 74 -27.52 -24.47 13.20
N GLU A 75 -28.33 -25.48 13.45
CA GLU A 75 -28.08 -26.90 13.66
C GLU A 75 -28.27 -27.68 12.35
N LEU A 76 -27.41 -28.70 12.15
CA LEU A 76 -27.54 -29.96 11.39
C LEU A 76 -28.27 -29.97 10.03
N ASP A 77 -27.61 -30.53 9.01
CA ASP A 77 -27.88 -31.91 8.51
C ASP A 77 -27.57 -32.07 7.00
N GLN A 78 -26.66 -33.02 6.72
CA GLN A 78 -26.62 -33.95 5.57
C GLN A 78 -26.30 -33.55 4.11
N VAL A 79 -25.75 -34.60 3.46
CA VAL A 79 -25.48 -34.94 2.04
C VAL A 79 -24.20 -34.35 1.41
N ASP A 80 -23.14 -35.09 1.09
CA ASP A 80 -22.94 -36.38 0.35
C ASP A 80 -22.75 -36.19 -1.16
N GLU A 81 -21.58 -36.67 -1.62
CA GLU A 81 -21.17 -37.10 -2.97
C GLU A 81 -21.09 -36.08 -4.15
N GLU A 82 -19.83 -35.71 -4.44
CA GLU A 82 -19.13 -35.93 -5.71
C GLU A 82 -19.89 -35.73 -7.04
N GLN A 83 -19.65 -34.58 -7.69
CA GLN A 83 -19.57 -34.49 -9.14
C GLN A 83 -18.67 -33.31 -9.54
N THR A 84 -17.42 -33.64 -9.84
CA THR A 84 -16.46 -32.82 -10.57
C THR A 84 -16.97 -32.61 -12.00
N ASP A 85 -17.58 -31.47 -12.25
CA ASP A 85 -17.70 -30.93 -13.60
C ASP A 85 -16.59 -29.89 -13.79
N ASP A 86 -15.69 -30.26 -14.70
CA ASP A 86 -14.49 -29.58 -15.15
C ASP A 86 -14.86 -28.33 -15.97
N GLU A 87 -15.36 -27.27 -15.31
CA GLU A 87 -15.30 -25.94 -15.90
C GLU A 87 -13.97 -25.30 -15.50
N PRO A 88 -13.10 -24.91 -16.46
CA PRO A 88 -11.93 -24.12 -16.14
C PRO A 88 -12.43 -22.76 -15.66
N VAL A 89 -12.54 -22.61 -14.34
CA VAL A 89 -12.77 -21.31 -13.71
C VAL A 89 -11.71 -20.38 -14.28
N GLU A 90 -12.14 -19.43 -15.11
CA GLU A 90 -11.29 -18.42 -15.71
C GLU A 90 -10.74 -17.58 -14.56
N THR A 91 -9.62 -18.02 -13.98
CA THR A 91 -8.89 -17.29 -12.96
C THR A 91 -8.64 -15.89 -13.51
N PRO A 92 -9.05 -14.83 -12.81
CA PRO A 92 -8.92 -13.47 -13.31
C PRO A 92 -7.44 -13.21 -13.53
N GLN A 93 -7.05 -13.16 -14.81
CA GLN A 93 -5.69 -12.87 -15.23
C GLN A 93 -5.30 -11.57 -14.53
N ALA A 94 -4.28 -11.64 -13.66
CA ALA A 94 -3.74 -10.47 -12.97
C ALA A 94 -3.14 -9.56 -14.04
N THR A 95 -3.98 -8.68 -14.59
CA THR A 95 -3.60 -7.66 -15.54
C THR A 95 -3.30 -6.41 -14.75
N CYS A 96 -2.24 -5.70 -15.12
CA CYS A 96 -1.91 -4.46 -14.45
C CYS A 96 -3.05 -3.47 -14.70
N ARG A 97 -3.63 -2.90 -13.64
CA ARG A 97 -4.75 -1.96 -13.76
C ARG A 97 -4.42 -0.73 -14.61
N CYS A 98 -3.13 -0.38 -14.73
CA CYS A 98 -2.66 0.77 -15.49
C CYS A 98 -2.56 0.52 -17.00
N HIS A 99 -1.99 -0.61 -17.41
CA HIS A 99 -1.65 -0.85 -18.83
C HIS A 99 -2.35 -2.07 -19.43
N LYS A 100 -3.02 -2.88 -18.60
CA LYS A 100 -3.63 -4.17 -18.97
C LYS A 100 -2.66 -5.15 -19.65
N GLU A 101 -1.36 -4.88 -19.60
CA GLU A 101 -0.31 -5.71 -20.16
C GLU A 101 0.17 -6.75 -19.14
N GLN A 102 0.53 -7.94 -19.64
CA GLN A 102 1.00 -9.08 -18.86
C GLN A 102 2.54 -9.10 -18.75
N ARG A 103 3.14 -7.95 -18.43
CA ARG A 103 4.59 -7.85 -18.26
C ARG A 103 4.94 -7.64 -16.80
N TRP A 104 5.33 -8.72 -16.13
CA TRP A 104 5.57 -8.76 -14.69
C TRP A 104 6.99 -9.22 -14.37
N TRP A 105 7.52 -8.81 -13.23
CA TRP A 105 8.79 -9.31 -12.70
C TRP A 105 8.73 -9.45 -11.19
N ARG A 106 9.53 -10.38 -10.66
CA ARG A 106 9.68 -10.59 -9.21
C ARG A 106 10.90 -9.86 -8.70
N SER A 107 10.74 -9.22 -7.54
CA SER A 107 11.85 -8.57 -6.84
C SER A 107 12.71 -9.58 -6.10
N THR A 108 14.01 -9.31 -5.98
CA THR A 108 14.89 -10.09 -5.09
C THR A 108 14.60 -9.87 -3.60
N TYR A 109 13.84 -8.82 -3.26
CA TYR A 109 13.53 -8.44 -1.88
C TYR A 109 12.20 -9.01 -1.35
N GLY A 110 11.43 -9.73 -2.17
CA GLY A 110 10.16 -10.31 -1.74
C GLY A 110 9.37 -10.96 -2.87
N ASP A 111 8.31 -11.67 -2.51
CA ASP A 111 7.50 -12.49 -3.43
C ASP A 111 6.43 -11.70 -4.21
N HIS A 112 6.61 -10.38 -4.33
CA HIS A 112 5.61 -9.54 -4.99
C HIS A 112 5.89 -9.44 -6.49
N LEU A 113 4.81 -9.53 -7.26
CA LEU A 113 4.84 -9.31 -8.70
C LEU A 113 4.64 -7.83 -9.01
N ILE A 114 5.60 -7.30 -9.73
CA ILE A 114 5.69 -5.89 -10.05
C ILE A 114 5.51 -5.73 -11.56
N CYS A 115 4.62 -4.82 -11.98
CA CYS A 115 4.43 -4.55 -13.39
C CYS A 115 5.67 -3.89 -13.97
N GLY A 116 6.32 -4.52 -14.96
CA GLY A 116 7.53 -4.00 -15.59
C GLY A 116 7.31 -2.80 -16.50
N VAL A 117 6.06 -2.47 -16.83
CA VAL A 117 5.70 -1.26 -17.58
C VAL A 117 5.56 -0.07 -16.63
N CYS A 118 4.85 -0.24 -15.50
CA CYS A 118 4.72 0.81 -14.49
C CYS A 118 6.02 1.03 -13.71
N HIS A 119 6.70 -0.06 -13.41
CA HIS A 119 7.88 -0.09 -12.55
C HIS A 119 8.95 -0.93 -13.23
N PRO A 120 9.62 -0.40 -14.26
CA PRO A 120 10.77 -1.09 -14.85
C PRO A 120 11.86 -1.28 -13.79
N PRO A 121 12.55 -2.43 -13.76
CA PRO A 121 13.61 -2.66 -12.79
C PRO A 121 14.73 -1.63 -13.00
N VAL A 122 14.99 -0.83 -11.97
CA VAL A 122 15.99 0.25 -12.01
C VAL A 122 17.43 -0.26 -12.09
N SER A 123 17.64 -1.55 -11.79
CA SER A 123 18.92 -2.25 -11.95
C SER A 123 18.70 -3.77 -11.99
N PRO A 124 19.62 -4.56 -12.58
CA PRO A 124 19.48 -6.01 -12.61
C PRO A 124 19.55 -6.66 -11.21
N ASN A 125 20.10 -5.97 -10.22
CA ASN A 125 20.22 -6.48 -8.85
C ASN A 125 18.89 -6.50 -8.09
N VAL A 126 17.88 -5.75 -8.54
CA VAL A 126 16.54 -5.79 -7.93
C VAL A 126 15.62 -6.80 -8.62
N LEU A 127 15.96 -7.19 -9.85
CA LEU A 127 15.20 -8.13 -10.66
C LEU A 127 15.61 -9.56 -10.33
N SER A 128 14.70 -10.35 -9.78
CA SER A 128 14.91 -11.79 -9.59
C SER A 128 14.66 -12.53 -10.90
N GLU A 129 13.48 -12.36 -11.47
CA GLU A 129 13.09 -12.97 -12.75
C GLU A 129 11.97 -12.19 -13.44
N TRP A 130 11.93 -12.27 -14.77
CA TRP A 130 10.79 -11.83 -15.56
C TRP A 130 9.76 -12.96 -15.62
N VAL A 131 8.53 -12.64 -15.26
CA VAL A 131 7.43 -13.60 -15.29
C VAL A 131 6.62 -13.32 -16.56
N SER A 132 6.74 -14.22 -17.52
CA SER A 132 6.06 -14.13 -18.82
C SER A 132 4.68 -14.80 -18.81
N ASP A 133 4.38 -15.55 -17.75
CA ASP A 133 3.09 -16.21 -17.55
C ASP A 133 2.39 -15.59 -16.34
N SER A 134 1.08 -15.37 -16.43
CA SER A 134 0.35 -14.73 -15.34
C SER A 134 0.37 -15.68 -14.13
N PRO A 135 0.73 -15.24 -12.91
CA PRO A 135 0.60 -16.12 -11.76
C PRO A 135 -0.87 -16.58 -11.63
N THR A 136 -1.11 -17.89 -11.70
CA THR A 136 -2.32 -18.45 -11.09
C THR A 136 -2.23 -18.15 -9.61
N ASN A 137 -3.14 -17.33 -9.09
CA ASN A 137 -3.19 -16.98 -7.68
C ASN A 137 -3.37 -18.27 -6.87
N PRO A 138 -2.48 -18.63 -5.93
CA PRO A 138 -2.72 -19.77 -5.06
C PRO A 138 -3.87 -19.44 -4.11
N GLU A 139 -4.79 -20.40 -3.96
CA GLU A 139 -6.03 -20.36 -3.17
C GLU A 139 -5.81 -20.05 -1.68
#